data_AF-A0AAD6JJP2-F1
#
_entry.id   AF-A0AAD6JJP2-F1
#
_cell.length_a   1.000
_cell.length_b   1.000
_cell.length_c   1.000
_cell.angle_alpha   90.00
_cell.angle_beta   90.00
_cell.angle_gamma   90.00
#
_symmetry.space_group_name_H-M   'P 1'
#
loop_
_entity.id
_entity.type
_entity.pdbx_description
1 polymer ?
#
loop_
_entity_poly.entity_id
_entity_poly.type
_entity_poly.pdbx_seq_one_letter_code
_entity_poly.pdbx_strand_id
1 'polypeptide(L)'
;MAAALKSTPPSLQLNRPETHFLVRLKPTIVSTRRFAPMASLTAIRSLGIGETFSNLKKQGKVALIPFITAGDPDLKTTAEALKVLDACGCDIIELGVPYSDPLADGPVIQAAATRSLARGTNFEAITSMLKEVVPLVSCPIALFTYYNPILKRGIGKFMSTVKDIGVHGLVVPDVPLEETGVLRKEAVKNKLELVLLTTPTTPTERMKAIVEAADGFVYLVSSVGVTGARASISDRVQTLLRDIKESTTKPVAVGFGISKPEHVKQHGVLMVSLLVVPW
;
A
#
# COMPACT_ATOMS: atom_id res chain seq x y z
N MET A 1 24.79 -4.30 -72.76
CA MET A 1 24.33 -3.78 -71.46
C MET A 1 25.38 -4.14 -70.43
N ALA A 2 26.25 -3.20 -70.05
CA ALA A 2 27.41 -3.48 -69.21
C ALA A 2 27.70 -2.33 -68.21
N ALA A 3 28.02 -2.77 -66.99
CA ALA A 3 29.05 -2.29 -66.08
C ALA A 3 28.91 -0.96 -65.29
N ALA A 4 29.42 -1.07 -64.05
CA ALA A 4 29.59 -0.10 -62.98
C ALA A 4 30.49 1.09 -63.30
N LEU A 5 30.40 2.18 -62.51
CA LEU A 5 31.50 2.75 -61.67
C LEU A 5 31.22 4.20 -61.19
N LYS A 6 31.57 4.43 -59.91
CA LYS A 6 32.06 5.62 -59.19
C LYS A 6 32.13 6.98 -59.91
N SER A 7 31.76 8.07 -59.21
CA SER A 7 32.69 9.15 -58.79
C SER A 7 31.96 10.37 -58.18
N THR A 8 32.61 10.96 -57.15
CA THR A 8 32.30 12.22 -56.44
C THR A 8 32.83 13.46 -57.23
N PRO A 9 32.52 14.71 -56.82
CA PRO A 9 32.23 15.86 -57.71
C PRO A 9 33.39 16.87 -57.82
N PRO A 10 33.21 17.98 -58.58
CA PRO A 10 33.98 19.19 -58.38
C PRO A 10 33.15 20.37 -57.82
N SER A 11 33.80 21.09 -56.93
CA SER A 11 33.45 22.34 -56.28
C SER A 11 33.52 23.57 -57.19
N LEU A 12 32.64 24.56 -56.96
CA LEU A 12 32.92 25.97 -57.28
C LEU A 12 32.23 26.92 -56.28
N GLN A 13 33.00 27.92 -55.84
CA GLN A 13 32.74 28.87 -54.75
C GLN A 13 32.24 30.24 -55.24
N LEU A 14 31.83 31.07 -54.24
CA LEU A 14 31.67 32.54 -54.16
C LEU A 14 30.29 33.08 -54.59
N ASN A 15 29.57 33.92 -53.83
CA ASN A 15 29.96 35.03 -52.95
C ASN A 15 28.96 35.30 -51.79
N ARG A 16 29.45 35.88 -50.69
CA ARG A 16 28.74 36.36 -49.46
C ARG A 16 27.97 37.68 -49.69
N PRO A 17 27.16 38.17 -48.71
CA PRO A 17 27.67 39.00 -47.58
C PRO A 17 27.07 38.65 -46.18
N GLU A 18 27.91 38.55 -45.15
CA GLU A 18 27.97 39.42 -43.94
C GLU A 18 26.81 39.26 -42.94
N THR A 19 27.04 38.71 -41.75
CA THR A 19 27.49 39.50 -40.57
C THR A 19 27.83 38.54 -39.42
N HIS A 20 29.00 38.66 -38.79
CA HIS A 20 29.32 37.90 -37.57
C HIS A 20 29.78 38.83 -36.44
N PHE A 21 28.92 38.90 -35.43
CA PHE A 21 29.14 39.44 -34.10
C PHE A 21 30.26 38.63 -33.39
N LEU A 22 31.30 39.32 -32.91
CA LEU A 22 32.34 38.75 -32.07
C LEU A 22 31.82 38.56 -30.63
N VAL A 23 31.52 37.32 -30.22
CA VAL A 23 31.32 36.97 -28.81
C VAL A 23 32.52 36.19 -28.30
N ARG A 24 33.19 36.77 -27.31
CA ARG A 24 34.39 36.27 -26.65
C ARG A 24 34.00 35.15 -25.66
N LEU A 25 34.23 33.88 -26.02
CA LEU A 25 34.02 32.74 -25.12
C LEU A 25 35.18 32.62 -24.12
N LYS A 26 34.85 32.60 -22.81
CA LYS A 26 35.79 32.27 -21.73
C LYS A 26 35.99 30.74 -21.67
N PRO A 27 37.19 30.24 -21.36
CA PRO A 27 37.42 28.80 -21.21
C PRO A 27 36.76 28.31 -19.91
N THR A 28 35.81 27.39 -20.03
CA THR A 28 35.20 26.70 -18.89
C THR A 28 36.07 25.50 -18.51
N ILE A 29 36.56 25.50 -17.27
CA ILE A 29 37.32 24.41 -16.66
C ILE A 29 36.39 23.21 -16.50
N VAL A 30 36.72 22.09 -17.17
CA VAL A 30 36.03 20.81 -16.98
C VAL A 30 36.51 20.18 -15.68
N SER A 31 35.70 20.31 -14.63
CA SER A 31 35.91 19.62 -13.36
C SER A 31 35.59 18.13 -13.53
N THR A 32 36.61 17.27 -13.53
CA THR A 32 36.47 15.82 -13.40
C THR A 32 35.86 15.48 -12.03
N ARG A 33 34.53 15.30 -11.96
CA ARG A 33 33.89 14.75 -10.76
C ARG A 33 34.38 13.32 -10.58
N ARG A 34 35.14 13.09 -9.51
CA ARG A 34 35.42 11.74 -8.99
C ARG A 34 34.08 11.04 -8.79
N PHE A 35 33.91 9.86 -9.40
CA PHE A 35 32.82 8.96 -9.08
C PHE A 35 32.91 8.63 -7.59
N ALA A 36 31.88 9.03 -6.83
CA ALA A 36 31.72 8.60 -5.45
C ALA A 36 31.50 7.08 -5.44
N PRO A 37 32.05 6.35 -4.46
CA PRO A 37 31.82 4.92 -4.35
C PRO A 37 30.32 4.66 -4.13
N MET A 38 29.79 3.58 -4.72
CA MET A 38 28.41 3.13 -4.53
C MET A 38 28.04 3.22 -3.05
N ALA A 39 27.02 4.02 -2.75
CA ALA A 39 26.40 4.03 -1.44
C ALA A 39 26.01 2.58 -1.11
N SER A 40 26.52 2.06 0.00
CA SER A 40 26.06 0.81 0.58
C SER A 40 24.53 0.88 0.66
N LEU A 41 23.85 -0.10 0.06
CA LEU A 41 22.40 -0.32 0.24
C LEU A 41 22.16 -0.65 1.70
N THR A 42 22.09 0.38 2.55
CA THR A 42 21.53 0.25 3.88
C THR A 42 20.07 -0.08 3.66
N ALA A 43 19.68 -1.33 3.91
CA ALA A 43 18.28 -1.74 3.83
C ALA A 43 17.43 -0.71 4.57
N ILE A 44 16.49 -0.09 3.86
CA ILE A 44 15.55 0.85 4.47
C ILE A 44 14.76 0.03 5.49
N ARG A 45 15.00 0.29 6.76
CA ARG A 45 14.26 -0.37 7.83
C ARG A 45 12.89 0.31 7.89
N SER A 46 11.89 -0.31 7.29
CA SER A 46 10.50 0.09 7.44
C SER A 46 10.09 0.02 8.91
N LEU A 47 9.32 1.02 9.35
CA LEU A 47 8.75 1.08 10.69
C LEU A 47 7.61 0.06 10.81
N GLY A 48 7.36 -0.44 12.02
CA GLY A 48 6.14 -1.21 12.31
C GLY A 48 4.87 -0.38 12.12
N ILE A 49 3.71 -1.03 12.05
CA ILE A 49 2.43 -0.34 11.89
C ILE A 49 2.13 0.50 13.13
N GLY A 50 2.22 -0.09 14.33
CA GLY A 50 2.02 0.61 15.60
C GLY A 50 3.02 1.74 15.83
N GLU A 51 4.27 1.57 15.38
CA GLU A 51 5.29 2.63 15.45
C GLU A 51 4.97 3.80 14.52
N THR A 52 4.49 3.51 13.31
CA THR A 52 4.00 4.51 12.35
C THR A 52 2.90 5.36 12.97
N PHE A 53 1.89 4.73 13.59
CA PHE A 53 0.83 5.46 14.29
C PHE A 53 1.33 6.29 15.46
N SER A 54 2.26 5.75 16.27
CA SER A 54 2.85 6.49 17.39
C SER A 54 3.54 7.76 16.92
N ASN A 55 4.27 7.68 15.81
CA ASN A 55 4.97 8.83 15.22
C ASN A 55 4.01 9.85 14.63
N LEU A 56 2.96 9.42 13.93
CA LEU A 56 1.94 10.32 13.40
C LEU A 56 1.18 11.04 14.51
N LYS A 57 0.84 10.33 15.59
CA LYS A 57 0.19 10.92 16.77
C LYS A 57 1.03 12.03 17.40
N LYS A 58 2.35 11.82 17.55
CA LYS A 58 3.28 12.85 18.06
C LYS A 58 3.34 14.09 17.16
N GLN A 59 3.15 13.91 15.86
CA GLN A 59 3.12 14.99 14.88
C GLN A 59 1.74 15.65 14.72
N GLY A 60 0.71 15.14 15.40
CA GLY A 60 -0.67 15.60 15.20
C GLY A 60 -1.22 15.30 13.81
N LYS A 61 -0.70 14.26 13.14
CA LYS A 61 -1.09 13.85 11.79
C LYS A 61 -2.06 12.68 11.79
N VAL A 62 -2.81 12.59 10.69
CA VAL A 62 -3.75 11.51 10.36
C VAL A 62 -3.07 10.57 9.37
N ALA A 63 -3.25 9.25 9.54
CA ALA A 63 -2.67 8.26 8.65
C ALA A 63 -3.49 8.10 7.36
N LEU A 64 -2.81 7.98 6.22
CA LEU A 64 -3.37 7.57 4.94
C LEU A 64 -2.98 6.12 4.61
N ILE A 65 -3.99 5.27 4.36
CA ILE A 65 -3.83 3.83 4.17
C ILE A 65 -4.48 3.36 2.88
N PRO A 66 -3.83 3.50 1.71
CA PRO A 66 -4.39 2.98 0.48
C PRO A 66 -4.54 1.46 0.52
N PHE A 67 -5.65 0.97 -0.03
CA PHE A 67 -5.89 -0.43 -0.35
C PHE A 67 -5.78 -0.66 -1.85
N ILE A 68 -5.04 -1.70 -2.25
CA ILE A 68 -5.03 -2.23 -3.62
C ILE A 68 -5.10 -3.76 -3.61
N THR A 69 -5.70 -4.34 -4.65
CA THR A 69 -5.71 -5.80 -4.84
C THR A 69 -4.46 -6.25 -5.60
N ALA A 70 -3.72 -7.20 -5.05
CA ALA A 70 -2.54 -7.74 -5.70
C ALA A 70 -2.92 -8.42 -7.02
N GLY A 71 -2.17 -8.13 -8.08
CA GLY A 71 -2.38 -8.72 -9.41
C GLY A 71 -3.51 -8.09 -10.21
N ASP A 72 -4.09 -6.97 -9.77
CA ASP A 72 -5.04 -6.18 -10.57
C ASP A 72 -4.38 -4.87 -11.06
N PRO A 73 -4.22 -4.66 -12.39
CA PRO A 73 -4.48 -5.59 -13.48
C PRO A 73 -3.42 -6.70 -13.63
N ASP A 74 -2.23 -6.55 -13.05
CA ASP A 74 -1.18 -7.58 -12.99
C ASP A 74 -0.16 -7.26 -11.89
N LEU A 75 0.69 -8.24 -11.55
CA LEU A 75 1.65 -8.12 -10.44
C LEU A 75 2.76 -7.09 -10.71
N LYS A 76 3.13 -6.86 -11.99
CA LYS A 76 4.11 -5.84 -12.34
C LYS A 76 3.55 -4.45 -12.04
N THR A 77 2.29 -4.24 -12.40
CA THR A 77 1.55 -3.01 -12.10
C THR A 77 1.33 -2.84 -10.60
N THR A 78 1.03 -3.92 -9.86
CA THR A 78 0.99 -3.88 -8.39
C THR A 78 2.34 -3.43 -7.80
N ALA A 79 3.45 -3.99 -8.25
CA ALA A 79 4.79 -3.64 -7.77
C ALA A 79 5.12 -2.15 -7.96
N GLU A 80 4.80 -1.60 -9.13
CA GLU A 80 4.99 -0.17 -9.40
C GLU A 80 4.01 0.69 -8.59
N ALA A 81 2.76 0.25 -8.43
CA ALA A 81 1.78 0.96 -7.61
C ALA A 81 2.24 1.06 -6.14
N LEU A 82 2.79 0.00 -5.56
CA LEU A 82 3.35 0.04 -4.19
C LEU A 82 4.43 1.11 -4.04
N LYS A 83 5.36 1.21 -5.00
CA LYS A 83 6.41 2.24 -4.99
C LYS A 83 5.85 3.65 -5.16
N VAL A 84 4.85 3.82 -6.04
CA VAL A 84 4.21 5.11 -6.27
C VAL A 84 3.43 5.56 -5.03
N LEU A 85 2.71 4.65 -4.36
CA LEU A 85 1.98 4.96 -3.14
C LEU A 85 2.94 5.40 -2.02
N ASP A 86 4.05 4.67 -1.82
CA ASP A 86 5.10 5.04 -0.88
C ASP A 86 5.71 6.42 -1.20
N ALA A 87 6.07 6.66 -2.47
CA ALA A 87 6.61 7.95 -2.91
C ALA A 87 5.61 9.11 -2.79
N CYS A 88 4.30 8.83 -2.87
CA CYS A 88 3.24 9.80 -2.60
C CYS A 88 3.04 10.10 -1.10
N GLY A 89 3.74 9.38 -0.22
CA GLY A 89 3.72 9.61 1.22
C GLY A 89 2.53 8.96 1.93
N CYS A 90 2.04 7.81 1.47
CA CYS A 90 1.13 7.02 2.30
C CYS A 90 1.87 6.47 3.53
N ASP A 91 1.16 6.30 4.64
CA ASP A 91 1.77 5.90 5.90
C ASP A 91 1.83 4.37 6.06
N ILE A 92 0.82 3.67 5.56
CA ILE A 92 0.70 2.20 5.55
C ILE A 92 0.07 1.80 4.22
N ILE A 93 0.45 0.68 3.61
CA ILE A 93 -0.27 0.14 2.45
C ILE A 93 -0.98 -1.16 2.82
N GLU A 94 -2.27 -1.24 2.52
CA GLU A 94 -3.04 -2.50 2.58
C GLU A 94 -3.01 -3.19 1.22
N LEU A 95 -2.50 -4.42 1.19
CA LEU A 95 -2.45 -5.23 -0.03
C LEU A 95 -3.37 -6.43 0.09
N GLY A 96 -4.46 -6.40 -0.69
CA GLY A 96 -5.42 -7.49 -0.80
C GLY A 96 -4.86 -8.69 -1.55
N VAL A 97 -4.85 -9.86 -0.91
CA VAL A 97 -4.64 -11.14 -1.61
C VAL A 97 -5.98 -11.53 -2.26
N PRO A 98 -6.04 -11.66 -3.60
CA PRO A 98 -7.29 -11.93 -4.28
C PRO A 98 -7.84 -13.30 -3.85
N TYR A 99 -9.15 -13.35 -3.58
CA TYR A 99 -9.85 -14.53 -3.08
C TYR A 99 -11.12 -14.79 -3.88
N SER A 100 -11.46 -16.07 -4.08
CA SER A 100 -12.60 -16.50 -4.91
C SER A 100 -13.95 -16.22 -4.27
N ASP A 101 -14.01 -16.24 -2.94
CA ASP A 101 -15.26 -16.13 -2.17
C ASP A 101 -15.20 -14.97 -1.16
N PRO A 102 -14.99 -13.72 -1.63
CA PRO A 102 -14.71 -12.57 -0.77
C PRO A 102 -15.99 -11.98 -0.13
N LEU A 103 -16.52 -12.66 0.89
CA LEU A 103 -17.80 -12.32 1.53
C LEU A 103 -17.85 -10.93 2.19
N ALA A 104 -16.69 -10.39 2.61
CA ALA A 104 -16.60 -9.10 3.30
C ALA A 104 -16.40 -7.92 2.34
N ASP A 105 -16.03 -8.20 1.09
CA ASP A 105 -15.68 -7.19 0.10
C ASP A 105 -16.90 -6.71 -0.67
N GLY A 106 -16.90 -5.44 -1.05
CA GLY A 106 -17.89 -4.87 -1.96
C GLY A 106 -17.54 -5.05 -3.43
N PRO A 107 -18.48 -4.68 -4.33
CA PRO A 107 -18.44 -5.06 -5.74
C PRO A 107 -17.17 -4.62 -6.48
N VAL A 108 -16.57 -3.50 -6.06
CA VAL A 108 -15.34 -2.98 -6.65
C VAL A 108 -14.14 -3.89 -6.35
N ILE A 109 -13.95 -4.28 -5.09
CA ILE A 109 -12.87 -5.18 -4.68
C ILE A 109 -13.12 -6.58 -5.25
N GLN A 110 -14.37 -7.04 -5.24
CA GLN A 110 -14.75 -8.32 -5.86
C GLN A 110 -14.37 -8.37 -7.35
N ALA A 111 -14.64 -7.29 -8.10
CA ALA A 111 -14.25 -7.19 -9.50
C ALA A 111 -12.73 -7.20 -9.70
N ALA A 112 -11.99 -6.48 -8.86
CA ALA A 112 -10.52 -6.48 -8.87
C ALA A 112 -9.93 -7.87 -8.57
N ALA A 113 -10.45 -8.55 -7.54
CA ALA A 113 -10.08 -9.92 -7.20
C ALA A 113 -10.38 -10.88 -8.36
N THR A 114 -11.55 -10.75 -9.00
CA THR A 114 -11.93 -11.56 -10.17
C THR A 114 -10.95 -11.38 -11.33
N ARG A 115 -10.60 -10.13 -11.68
CA ARG A 115 -9.61 -9.84 -12.75
C ARG A 115 -8.24 -10.41 -12.42
N SER A 116 -7.81 -10.26 -11.17
CA SER A 116 -6.52 -10.77 -10.70
C SER A 116 -6.45 -12.30 -10.74
N LEU A 117 -7.48 -13.00 -10.26
CA LEU A 117 -7.55 -14.47 -10.29
C LEU A 117 -7.64 -15.00 -11.73
N ALA A 118 -8.38 -14.33 -12.61
CA ALA A 118 -8.47 -14.71 -14.03
C ALA A 118 -7.11 -14.68 -14.75
N ARG A 119 -6.14 -13.93 -14.21
CA ARG A 119 -4.75 -13.86 -14.72
C ARG A 119 -3.80 -14.81 -14.01
N GLY A 120 -4.30 -15.68 -13.14
CA GLY A 120 -3.52 -16.69 -12.44
C GLY A 120 -2.73 -16.17 -11.24
N THR A 121 -3.03 -14.96 -10.75
CA THR A 121 -2.42 -14.44 -9.51
C THR A 121 -2.69 -15.39 -8.36
N ASN A 122 -1.62 -15.79 -7.67
CA ASN A 122 -1.67 -16.68 -6.53
C ASN A 122 -0.71 -16.18 -5.45
N PHE A 123 -0.82 -16.76 -4.25
CA PHE A 123 -0.03 -16.33 -3.10
C PHE A 123 1.48 -16.42 -3.38
N GLU A 124 1.94 -17.49 -4.00
CA GLU A 124 3.35 -17.71 -4.30
C GLU A 124 3.91 -16.61 -5.21
N ALA A 125 3.17 -16.25 -6.27
CA ALA A 125 3.52 -15.14 -7.15
C ALA A 125 3.53 -13.78 -6.42
N ILE A 126 2.55 -13.53 -5.54
CA ILE A 126 2.50 -12.32 -4.70
C ILE A 126 3.72 -12.26 -3.76
N THR A 127 4.05 -13.37 -3.09
CA THR A 127 5.20 -13.42 -2.19
C THR A 127 6.52 -13.18 -2.92
N SER A 128 6.67 -13.69 -4.14
CA SER A 128 7.85 -13.43 -4.97
C SER A 128 7.98 -11.94 -5.30
N MET A 129 6.89 -11.32 -5.77
CA MET A 129 6.85 -9.90 -6.07
C MET A 129 7.18 -9.05 -4.83
N LEU A 130 6.59 -9.38 -3.68
CA LEU A 130 6.82 -8.61 -2.45
C LEU A 130 8.26 -8.73 -1.94
N LYS A 131 8.94 -9.88 -2.09
CA LYS A 131 10.36 -10.01 -1.72
C LYS A 131 11.26 -9.03 -2.47
N GLU A 132 10.89 -8.67 -3.70
CA GLU A 132 11.62 -7.71 -4.51
C GLU A 132 11.23 -6.26 -4.17
N VAL A 133 9.96 -6.01 -3.84
CA VAL A 133 9.42 -4.66 -3.66
C VAL A 133 9.56 -4.14 -2.23
N VAL A 134 9.36 -4.97 -1.22
CA VAL A 134 9.41 -4.56 0.20
C VAL A 134 10.71 -3.84 0.58
N PRO A 135 11.91 -4.28 0.14
CA PRO A 135 13.15 -3.56 0.41
C PRO A 135 13.26 -2.17 -0.24
N LEU A 136 12.38 -1.84 -1.19
CA LEU A 136 12.38 -0.61 -1.97
C LEU A 136 11.33 0.41 -1.51
N VAL A 137 10.49 0.05 -0.54
CA VAL A 137 9.44 0.93 0.00
C VAL A 137 9.69 1.19 1.49
N SER A 138 9.35 2.38 1.94
CA SER A 138 9.58 2.80 3.33
C SER A 138 8.38 2.54 4.25
N CYS A 139 7.16 2.67 3.73
CA CYS A 139 5.94 2.46 4.48
C CYS A 139 5.70 0.96 4.77
N PRO A 140 5.22 0.59 5.96
CA PRO A 140 4.81 -0.78 6.25
C PRO A 140 3.67 -1.24 5.34
N ILE A 141 3.76 -2.51 4.92
CA ILE A 141 2.68 -3.22 4.22
C ILE A 141 1.92 -4.09 5.23
N ALA A 142 0.58 -4.01 5.17
CA ALA A 142 -0.33 -4.94 5.81
C ALA A 142 -0.99 -5.83 4.74
N LEU A 143 -0.92 -7.15 4.91
CA LEU A 143 -1.66 -8.07 4.03
C LEU A 143 -3.12 -8.15 4.47
N PHE A 144 -4.02 -8.08 3.51
CA PHE A 144 -5.45 -8.29 3.70
C PHE A 144 -5.83 -9.59 3.00
N THR A 145 -6.28 -10.61 3.74
CA THR A 145 -6.63 -11.91 3.16
C THR A 145 -7.68 -12.64 4.00
N TYR A 146 -8.38 -13.59 3.39
CA TYR A 146 -9.36 -14.43 4.08
C TYR A 146 -8.68 -15.60 4.80
N TYR A 147 -9.39 -16.21 5.75
CA TYR A 147 -8.82 -17.24 6.60
C TYR A 147 -8.51 -18.55 5.87
N ASN A 148 -9.37 -18.95 4.94
CA ASN A 148 -9.21 -20.22 4.22
C ASN A 148 -7.88 -20.33 3.44
N PRO A 149 -7.41 -19.30 2.69
CA PRO A 149 -6.06 -19.27 2.13
C PRO A 149 -4.92 -19.51 3.14
N ILE A 150 -5.05 -19.00 4.36
CA ILE A 150 -4.11 -19.20 5.46
C ILE A 150 -4.16 -20.66 5.92
N LEU A 151 -5.36 -21.18 6.18
CA LEU A 151 -5.58 -22.55 6.64
C LEU A 151 -5.01 -23.59 5.68
N LYS A 152 -5.27 -23.44 4.37
CA LYS A 152 -4.76 -24.36 3.34
C LYS A 152 -3.23 -24.45 3.30
N ARG A 153 -2.52 -23.41 3.73
CA ARG A 153 -1.05 -23.37 3.80
C ARG A 153 -0.49 -23.81 5.14
N GLY A 154 -1.34 -23.89 6.16
CA GLY A 154 -0.96 -24.00 7.57
C GLY A 154 -0.58 -22.64 8.15
N ILE A 155 -1.22 -22.27 9.25
CA ILE A 155 -1.10 -20.94 9.88
C ILE A 155 0.36 -20.58 10.17
N GLY A 156 1.13 -21.47 10.82
CA GLY A 156 2.53 -21.19 11.16
C GLY A 156 3.42 -20.98 9.92
N LYS A 157 3.22 -21.77 8.86
CA LYS A 157 3.97 -21.63 7.59
C LYS A 157 3.60 -20.32 6.89
N PHE A 158 2.31 -19.99 6.85
CA PHE A 158 1.84 -18.72 6.30
C PHE A 158 2.48 -17.53 7.04
N MET A 159 2.38 -17.51 8.38
CA MET A 159 2.91 -16.40 9.20
C MET A 159 4.43 -16.25 9.06
N SER A 160 5.19 -17.35 9.06
CA SER A 160 6.64 -17.31 8.82
C SER A 160 6.95 -16.76 7.43
N THR A 161 6.22 -17.22 6.40
CA THR A 161 6.42 -16.75 5.03
C THR A 161 6.16 -15.25 4.90
N VAL A 162 5.07 -14.75 5.51
CA VAL A 162 4.70 -13.33 5.50
C VAL A 162 5.75 -12.48 6.22
N LYS A 163 6.25 -12.93 7.37
CA LYS A 163 7.34 -12.28 8.09
C LYS A 163 8.62 -12.23 7.25
N ASP A 164 9.01 -13.33 6.60
CA ASP A 164 10.26 -13.42 5.83
C ASP A 164 10.26 -12.50 4.60
N ILE A 165 9.07 -12.11 4.12
CA ILE A 165 8.90 -11.11 3.06
C ILE A 165 9.10 -9.67 3.58
N GLY A 166 8.97 -9.45 4.90
CA GLY A 166 9.03 -8.13 5.52
C GLY A 166 7.68 -7.40 5.58
N VAL A 167 6.56 -8.13 5.53
CA VAL A 167 5.24 -7.58 5.84
C VAL A 167 5.11 -7.33 7.34
N HIS A 168 4.37 -6.30 7.75
CA HIS A 168 4.29 -5.85 9.16
C HIS A 168 2.96 -6.19 9.81
N GLY A 169 1.89 -6.29 9.03
CA GLY A 169 0.56 -6.54 9.56
C GLY A 169 -0.26 -7.53 8.75
N LEU A 170 -1.32 -8.01 9.39
CA LEU A 170 -2.28 -8.91 8.80
C LEU A 170 -3.70 -8.49 9.20
N VAL A 171 -4.58 -8.42 8.21
CA VAL A 171 -6.02 -8.23 8.37
C VAL A 171 -6.71 -9.49 7.85
N VAL A 172 -7.52 -10.14 8.70
CA VAL A 172 -8.29 -11.34 8.35
C VAL A 172 -9.77 -11.10 8.68
N PRO A 173 -10.57 -10.64 7.71
CA PRO A 173 -11.89 -10.06 7.99
C PRO A 173 -12.96 -11.09 8.39
N ASP A 174 -12.75 -12.36 8.05
CA ASP A 174 -13.70 -13.46 8.22
C ASP A 174 -13.48 -14.29 9.50
N VAL A 175 -12.56 -13.88 10.39
CA VAL A 175 -12.30 -14.58 11.66
C VAL A 175 -12.87 -13.79 12.85
N PRO A 176 -13.87 -14.34 13.57
CA PRO A 176 -14.40 -13.70 14.76
C PRO A 176 -13.37 -13.75 15.91
N LEU A 177 -13.43 -12.78 16.83
CA LEU A 177 -12.49 -12.65 17.95
C LEU A 177 -12.19 -13.98 18.66
N GLU A 178 -13.22 -14.78 18.91
CA GLU A 178 -13.18 -16.05 19.62
C GLU A 178 -12.28 -17.09 18.93
N GLU A 179 -12.19 -17.04 17.60
CA GLU A 179 -11.40 -17.97 16.80
C GLU A 179 -10.00 -17.43 16.46
N THR A 180 -9.71 -16.16 16.78
CA THR A 180 -8.41 -15.55 16.50
C THR A 180 -7.26 -16.07 17.36
N GLY A 181 -7.52 -16.86 18.41
CA GLY A 181 -6.49 -17.25 19.38
C GLY A 181 -5.23 -17.88 18.77
N VAL A 182 -5.40 -18.77 17.78
CA VAL A 182 -4.28 -19.39 17.07
C VAL A 182 -3.55 -18.38 16.17
N LEU A 183 -4.29 -17.53 15.45
CA LEU A 183 -3.72 -16.48 14.60
C LEU A 183 -2.92 -15.48 15.43
N ARG A 184 -3.47 -14.99 16.54
CA ARG A 184 -2.81 -14.05 17.46
C ARG A 184 -1.51 -14.61 18.00
N LYS A 185 -1.52 -15.87 18.46
CA LYS A 185 -0.32 -16.54 18.96
C LYS A 185 0.79 -16.63 17.91
N GLU A 186 0.45 -17.03 16.68
CA GLU A 186 1.44 -17.12 15.60
C GLU A 186 1.85 -15.74 15.08
N ALA A 187 0.97 -14.74 15.08
CA ALA A 187 1.30 -13.36 14.72
C ALA A 187 2.35 -12.77 15.70
N VAL A 188 2.14 -12.87 17.01
CA VAL A 188 3.10 -12.45 18.04
C VAL A 188 4.45 -13.15 17.87
N LYS A 189 4.45 -14.47 17.68
CA LYS A 189 5.67 -15.27 17.45
C LYS A 189 6.44 -14.81 16.22
N ASN A 190 5.75 -14.36 15.18
CA ASN A 190 6.34 -13.88 13.94
C ASN A 190 6.53 -12.36 13.88
N LYS A 191 6.22 -11.63 14.97
CA LYS A 191 6.28 -10.16 15.03
C LYS A 191 5.43 -9.48 13.95
N LEU A 192 4.28 -10.07 13.66
CA LEU A 192 3.26 -9.49 12.79
C LEU A 192 2.16 -8.88 13.65
N GLU A 193 1.70 -7.69 13.28
CA GLU A 193 0.61 -6.99 13.95
C GLU A 193 -0.73 -7.48 13.38
N LEU A 194 -1.48 -8.27 14.15
CA LEU A 194 -2.81 -8.74 13.76
C LEU A 194 -3.86 -7.66 14.06
N VAL A 195 -4.37 -7.06 13.00
CA VAL A 195 -5.42 -6.05 13.06
C VAL A 195 -6.77 -6.76 13.22
N LEU A 196 -7.57 -6.30 14.18
CA LEU A 196 -8.92 -6.82 14.41
C LEU A 196 -9.99 -5.80 14.06
N LEU A 197 -11.14 -6.32 13.62
CA LEU A 197 -12.25 -5.52 13.11
C LEU A 197 -13.33 -5.33 14.17
N THR A 198 -13.95 -4.16 14.18
CA THR A 198 -15.19 -3.87 14.91
C THR A 198 -16.18 -3.13 14.01
N THR A 199 -17.45 -3.09 14.39
CA THR A 199 -18.52 -2.46 13.61
C THR A 199 -19.42 -1.57 14.49
N PRO A 200 -20.20 -0.65 13.90
CA PRO A 200 -21.24 0.10 14.60
C PRO A 200 -22.37 -0.72 15.23
N THR A 201 -22.43 -2.02 14.94
CA THR A 201 -23.38 -2.95 15.54
C THR A 201 -22.74 -3.86 16.59
N THR A 202 -21.43 -3.77 16.78
CA THR A 202 -20.71 -4.56 17.79
C THR A 202 -21.08 -4.05 19.19
N PRO A 203 -21.54 -4.92 20.11
CA PRO A 203 -21.80 -4.52 21.49
C PRO A 203 -20.55 -3.99 22.19
N THR A 204 -20.71 -3.00 23.08
CA THR A 204 -19.59 -2.30 23.75
C THR A 204 -18.62 -3.24 24.47
N GLU A 205 -19.13 -4.27 25.15
CA GLU A 205 -18.27 -5.24 25.84
C GLU A 205 -17.40 -6.04 24.86
N ARG A 206 -17.98 -6.47 23.74
CA ARG A 206 -17.27 -7.16 22.66
C ARG A 206 -16.25 -6.25 21.99
N MET A 207 -16.61 -4.98 21.76
CA MET A 207 -15.70 -3.97 21.22
C MET A 207 -14.47 -3.79 22.13
N LYS A 208 -14.65 -3.70 23.45
CA LYS A 208 -13.54 -3.62 24.41
C LYS A 208 -12.63 -4.85 24.34
N ALA A 209 -13.20 -6.05 24.23
CA ALA A 209 -12.43 -7.28 24.08
C ALA A 209 -11.63 -7.32 22.75
N ILE A 210 -12.23 -6.86 21.64
CA ILE A 210 -11.55 -6.72 20.34
C ILE A 210 -10.38 -5.74 20.46
N VAL A 211 -10.63 -4.57 21.03
CA VAL A 211 -9.63 -3.52 21.25
C VAL A 211 -8.45 -4.06 22.06
N GLU A 212 -8.72 -4.77 23.16
CA GLU A 212 -7.67 -5.35 24.00
C GLU A 212 -6.83 -6.36 23.22
N ALA A 213 -7.50 -7.20 22.41
CA ALA A 213 -6.88 -8.27 21.66
C ALA A 213 -6.11 -7.83 20.39
N ALA A 214 -6.46 -6.68 19.80
CA ALA A 214 -5.89 -6.19 18.55
C ALA A 214 -4.44 -5.70 18.69
N ASP A 215 -3.62 -5.91 17.66
CA ASP A 215 -2.28 -5.33 17.55
C ASP A 215 -2.24 -4.29 16.42
N GLY A 216 -1.33 -3.32 16.53
CA GLY A 216 -1.20 -2.20 15.59
C GLY A 216 -2.33 -1.18 15.67
N PHE A 217 -3.50 -1.53 15.17
CA PHE A 217 -4.69 -0.69 15.20
C PHE A 217 -5.98 -1.51 15.23
N VAL A 218 -7.08 -0.85 15.58
CA VAL A 218 -8.44 -1.43 15.50
C VAL A 218 -9.10 -0.95 14.23
N TYR A 219 -9.61 -1.86 13.41
CA TYR A 219 -10.26 -1.53 12.15
C TYR A 219 -11.76 -1.35 12.37
N LEU A 220 -12.27 -0.13 12.30
CA LEU A 220 -13.71 0.11 12.32
C LEU A 220 -14.29 0.00 10.90
N VAL A 221 -15.16 -1.00 10.70
CA VAL A 221 -15.85 -1.26 9.43
C VAL A 221 -17.31 -0.79 9.52
N SER A 222 -17.76 -0.05 8.51
CA SER A 222 -19.14 0.46 8.47
C SER A 222 -20.15 -0.65 8.15
N SER A 223 -20.98 -1.01 9.13
CA SER A 223 -22.12 -1.91 8.97
C SER A 223 -23.33 -1.19 8.36
N VAL A 224 -23.21 -0.73 7.12
CA VAL A 224 -24.36 -0.58 6.22
C VAL A 224 -23.77 -0.76 4.81
N GLY A 225 -23.84 -1.96 4.23
CA GLY A 225 -23.62 -2.27 2.80
C GLY A 225 -22.25 -1.95 2.19
N VAL A 226 -21.47 -3.01 1.90
CA VAL A 226 -20.40 -3.18 0.89
C VAL A 226 -19.41 -2.03 0.63
N THR A 227 -18.11 -2.33 0.52
CA THR A 227 -17.09 -1.34 0.13
C THR A 227 -17.49 -0.64 -1.17
N GLY A 228 -17.68 0.69 -1.10
CA GLY A 228 -18.09 1.53 -2.23
C GLY A 228 -18.16 3.00 -1.81
N ALA A 229 -17.83 3.91 -2.72
CA ALA A 229 -17.81 5.35 -2.46
C ALA A 229 -19.19 5.86 -2.03
N ARG A 230 -19.26 6.62 -0.92
CA ARG A 230 -20.49 7.28 -0.45
C ARG A 230 -20.31 8.79 -0.37
N ALA A 231 -21.41 9.52 -0.52
CA ALA A 231 -21.42 10.99 -0.53
C ALA A 231 -21.31 11.64 0.87
N SER A 232 -21.64 10.91 1.94
CA SER A 232 -21.51 11.39 3.32
C SER A 232 -21.25 10.25 4.31
N ILE A 233 -20.47 10.54 5.34
CA ILE A 233 -20.24 9.66 6.50
C ILE A 233 -21.32 9.99 7.53
N SER A 234 -21.99 8.98 8.09
CA SER A 234 -23.14 9.21 8.99
C SER A 234 -22.70 9.71 10.37
N ASP A 235 -23.53 10.52 11.05
CA ASP A 235 -23.26 11.00 12.42
C ASP A 235 -23.00 9.85 13.42
N ARG A 236 -23.59 8.68 13.15
CA ARG A 236 -23.39 7.44 13.92
C ARG A 236 -21.93 7.01 13.98
N VAL A 237 -21.15 7.28 12.94
CA VAL A 237 -19.71 7.02 12.90
C VAL A 237 -18.96 7.88 13.91
N GLN A 238 -19.28 9.18 13.98
CA GLN A 238 -18.56 10.09 14.88
C GLN A 238 -18.81 9.73 16.34
N THR A 239 -20.06 9.40 16.69
CA THR A 239 -20.41 8.91 18.02
C THR A 239 -19.66 7.62 18.34
N LEU A 240 -19.67 6.64 17.45
CA LEU A 240 -18.94 5.40 17.66
C LEU A 240 -17.41 5.59 17.78
N LEU A 241 -16.83 6.49 16.99
CA LEU A 241 -15.41 6.82 17.11
C LEU A 241 -15.09 7.45 18.47
N ARG A 242 -16.01 8.25 19.05
CA ARG A 242 -15.87 8.74 20.42
C ARG A 242 -15.93 7.59 21.41
N ASP A 243 -16.92 6.73 21.32
CA ASP A 243 -17.09 5.58 22.22
C ASP A 243 -15.87 4.64 22.20
N ILE A 244 -15.34 4.33 21.01
CA ILE A 244 -14.12 3.53 20.86
C ILE A 244 -12.94 4.27 21.51
N LYS A 245 -12.75 5.56 21.23
CA LYS A 245 -11.64 6.35 21.80
C LYS A 245 -11.73 6.50 23.33
N GLU A 246 -12.93 6.51 23.90
CA GLU A 246 -13.10 6.46 25.36
C GLU A 246 -12.68 5.10 25.93
N SER A 247 -12.83 4.03 25.15
CA SER A 247 -12.44 2.68 25.54
C SER A 247 -10.97 2.32 25.28
N THR A 248 -10.23 3.13 24.51
CA THR A 248 -8.86 2.79 24.11
C THR A 248 -7.95 3.95 23.76
N THR A 249 -6.66 3.74 23.99
CA THR A 249 -5.58 4.61 23.48
C THR A 249 -4.99 4.11 22.17
N LYS A 250 -5.39 2.91 21.71
CA LYS A 250 -4.92 2.32 20.44
C LYS A 250 -5.42 3.13 19.23
N PRO A 251 -4.65 3.18 18.12
CA PRO A 251 -5.11 3.79 16.88
C PRO A 251 -6.36 3.09 16.33
N VAL A 252 -7.22 3.86 15.66
CA VAL A 252 -8.46 3.35 15.07
C VAL A 252 -8.48 3.71 13.58
N ALA A 253 -8.53 2.67 12.74
CA ALA A 253 -8.83 2.76 11.31
C ALA A 253 -10.26 3.08 11.09
N VAL A 254 -10.55 3.73 9.97
CA VAL A 254 -11.88 3.60 9.41
C VAL A 254 -11.88 3.36 7.92
N GLY A 255 -12.47 2.24 7.53
CA GLY A 255 -12.74 1.88 6.14
C GLY A 255 -14.16 2.33 5.79
N PHE A 256 -14.33 3.63 5.58
CA PHE A 256 -15.49 4.15 4.87
C PHE A 256 -15.19 4.20 3.38
N GLY A 257 -16.20 4.34 2.53
CA GLY A 257 -16.06 4.74 1.14
C GLY A 257 -15.52 6.17 0.99
N ILE A 258 -14.38 6.45 1.62
CA ILE A 258 -13.62 7.69 1.54
C ILE A 258 -13.01 7.71 0.15
N SER A 259 -13.54 8.57 -0.70
CA SER A 259 -13.08 8.72 -2.08
C SER A 259 -12.65 10.14 -2.40
N LYS A 260 -12.75 11.06 -1.42
CA LYS A 260 -12.50 12.50 -1.60
C LYS A 260 -11.73 13.09 -0.41
N PRO A 261 -10.81 14.04 -0.64
CA PRO A 261 -10.09 14.72 0.43
C PRO A 261 -11.00 15.40 1.47
N GLU A 262 -12.19 15.84 1.07
CA GLU A 262 -13.16 16.49 1.96
C GLU A 262 -13.64 15.53 3.05
N HIS A 263 -13.84 14.25 2.73
CA HIS A 263 -14.22 13.23 3.72
C HIS A 263 -13.11 13.00 4.75
N VAL A 264 -11.83 13.22 4.38
CA VAL A 264 -10.69 13.15 5.32
C VAL A 264 -10.74 14.35 6.27
N LYS A 265 -10.91 15.56 5.72
CA LYS A 265 -10.88 16.83 6.47
C LYS A 265 -12.05 17.01 7.43
N GLN A 266 -13.26 16.55 7.04
CA GLN A 266 -14.48 16.81 7.79
C GLN A 266 -14.54 16.16 9.17
N HIS A 267 -13.73 15.14 9.44
CA HIS A 267 -13.99 14.31 10.61
C HIS A 267 -12.85 14.22 11.63
N GLY A 268 -11.70 14.90 11.42
CA GLY A 268 -10.56 14.80 12.35
C GLY A 268 -10.19 13.35 12.68
N VAL A 269 -10.51 12.44 11.75
CA VAL A 269 -10.42 10.99 11.93
C VAL A 269 -8.96 10.65 11.80
N LEU A 270 -8.45 9.82 12.71
CA LEU A 270 -7.04 9.46 12.78
C LEU A 270 -6.54 8.67 11.57
N MET A 271 -7.42 8.28 10.64
CA MET A 271 -7.10 7.26 9.65
C MET A 271 -8.10 7.21 8.49
N VAL A 272 -7.58 7.06 7.27
CA VAL A 272 -8.39 6.85 6.06
C VAL A 272 -7.86 5.66 5.29
N SER A 273 -8.68 4.60 5.17
CA SER A 273 -8.44 3.58 4.14
C SER A 273 -9.03 4.05 2.81
N LEU A 274 -8.18 4.23 1.79
CA LEU A 274 -8.58 4.69 0.45
C LEU A 274 -8.50 3.52 -0.52
N LEU A 275 -9.65 3.12 -1.07
CA LEU A 275 -9.66 2.15 -2.17
C LEU A 275 -9.14 2.82 -3.45
N VAL A 276 -7.94 2.44 -3.91
CA VAL A 276 -7.45 2.87 -5.22
C VAL A 276 -7.86 1.82 -6.24
N VAL A 277 -8.95 2.10 -6.95
CA VAL A 277 -9.37 1.28 -8.10
C VAL A 277 -8.67 1.82 -9.34
N PRO A 278 -7.98 1.00 -10.14
CA PRO A 278 -7.60 1.42 -11.47
C PRO A 278 -8.87 1.69 -12.30
N TRP A 279 -8.85 2.82 -13.02
CA TRP A 279 -9.87 3.19 -14.01
C TRP A 279 -9.78 2.32 -15.25
#